data_AF-A0A261A3J0-F1
#
_entry.id   AF-A0A261A3J0-F1
#
_cell.length_a   1.000
_cell.length_b   1.000
_cell.length_c   1.000
_cell.angle_alpha   90.00
_cell.angle_beta   90.00
_cell.angle_gamma   90.00
#
_symmetry.space_group_name_H-M   'P 1'
#
loop_
_entity.id
_entity.type
_entity.pdbx_description
1 polymer ?
#
loop_
_entity_poly.entity_id
_entity_poly.type
_entity_poly.pdbx_seq_one_letter_code
_entity_poly.pdbx_strand_id
1 'polypeptide(L)'
;MQKITLFIVFSLFGSIFARFDSSSESCEDSDSNSHEHGGPGNGGNNRGCGRGWHRFNRPSGGWCMRVFKGNVSQMEAESRCRREGAALSGLLNENEIGRVAGHALRTLRPLTSGSIWLGAKRTAQCSTSPISSTCTPLNSFLWTDGSTQGSSGFQWNTKQPDNNYAKTQQCVVLLASRSTVIQDQWTWNSNRLDDVACVNPGGSEQRALRGFLLKRNENSLTPAGSYNWFSEYRGGRGDNGNSNNNNRGCESGWQRFNRPTGGYCIKVYRGEHTQPQAEARCQSVGAKLTGVVSQEEISWITKSALSLISQSSGSIWLGAKRTNTCNSSPLSSKCTSMNSFYWTDRITIGTSGLIWNTNQPDNSHAQSQQCVVLLAARSTVIQDKWTWYSNRLDDVSCGLPSGDNNGPRAIRAYACGKGA
;
A
#
# COMPACT_ATOMS: atom_id res chain seq x y z
N MET A 1 -67.22 37.35 20.55
CA MET A 1 -67.78 36.00 20.73
C MET A 1 -66.62 35.03 20.89
N GLN A 2 -66.72 34.13 21.88
CA GLN A 2 -65.86 32.98 22.23
C GLN A 2 -64.37 33.20 22.51
N LYS A 3 -64.08 33.28 23.82
CA LYS A 3 -62.82 32.87 24.45
C LYS A 3 -62.80 31.34 24.54
N ILE A 4 -61.69 30.68 24.20
CA ILE A 4 -61.43 29.29 24.62
C ILE A 4 -60.04 29.23 25.24
N THR A 5 -60.06 29.09 26.56
CA THR A 5 -58.98 28.71 27.47
C THR A 5 -58.63 27.24 27.24
N LEU A 6 -57.33 26.89 27.10
CA LEU A 6 -56.89 25.50 27.17
C LEU A 6 -56.09 25.28 28.46
N PHE A 7 -56.62 24.37 29.28
CA PHE A 7 -56.16 23.98 30.61
C PHE A 7 -54.85 23.18 30.56
N ILE A 8 -53.93 23.50 31.47
CA ILE A 8 -52.79 22.65 31.82
C ILE A 8 -53.29 21.62 32.83
N VAL A 9 -53.27 20.35 32.46
CA VAL A 9 -53.54 19.22 33.36
C VAL A 9 -52.19 18.60 33.77
N PHE A 10 -51.83 18.79 35.03
CA PHE A 10 -50.80 18.02 35.71
C PHE A 10 -51.40 16.65 36.08
N SER A 11 -50.80 15.56 35.62
CA SER A 11 -51.06 14.22 36.15
C SER A 11 -49.73 13.58 36.55
N LEU A 12 -49.51 13.54 37.86
CA LEU A 12 -48.57 12.65 38.53
C LEU A 12 -49.15 11.24 38.52
N PHE A 13 -48.35 10.24 38.14
CA PHE A 13 -48.28 8.93 38.82
C PHE A 13 -47.10 8.10 38.28
N GLY A 14 -46.31 7.54 39.21
CA GLY A 14 -45.81 6.17 39.07
C GLY A 14 -44.35 5.97 38.68
N SER A 15 -43.46 5.98 39.67
CA SER A 15 -42.09 5.48 39.60
C SER A 15 -42.03 3.97 39.36
N ILE A 16 -41.34 3.51 38.31
CA ILE A 16 -40.70 2.19 38.25
C ILE A 16 -39.28 2.40 37.71
N PHE A 17 -38.30 2.37 38.62
CA PHE A 17 -36.88 2.32 38.27
C PHE A 17 -36.54 0.90 37.83
N ALA A 18 -36.45 0.67 36.53
CA ALA A 18 -35.68 -0.44 35.99
C ALA A 18 -34.21 -0.01 35.95
N ARG A 19 -33.40 -0.54 36.87
CA ARG A 19 -31.94 -0.45 36.82
C ARG A 19 -31.45 -1.21 35.60
N PHE A 20 -30.96 -0.50 34.60
CA PHE A 20 -30.04 -1.06 33.61
C PHE A 20 -28.62 -0.75 34.08
N ASP A 21 -27.94 -1.82 34.48
CA ASP A 21 -26.56 -1.82 34.95
C ASP A 21 -25.64 -1.53 33.76
N SER A 22 -25.21 -0.27 33.63
CA SER A 22 -24.25 0.17 32.63
C SER A 22 -22.85 -0.08 33.17
N SER A 23 -22.28 -1.24 32.85
CA SER A 23 -20.91 -1.62 33.21
C SER A 23 -19.92 -0.69 32.50
N SER A 24 -19.48 0.35 33.21
CA SER A 24 -18.36 1.20 32.85
C SER A 24 -17.05 0.48 33.18
N GLU A 25 -16.42 -0.15 32.19
CA GLU A 25 -15.05 -0.64 32.37
C GLU A 25 -14.04 0.50 32.17
N SER A 26 -13.54 0.99 33.29
CA SER A 26 -12.40 1.90 33.41
C SER A 26 -11.12 1.23 32.94
N CYS A 27 -10.50 1.72 31.87
CA CYS A 27 -9.18 1.28 31.44
C CYS A 27 -8.10 2.10 32.16
N GLU A 28 -7.81 1.78 33.42
CA GLU A 28 -6.53 2.12 34.04
C GLU A 28 -5.53 1.01 33.69
N ASP A 29 -4.39 1.37 33.11
CA ASP A 29 -3.22 0.49 33.13
C ASP A 29 -1.95 1.36 33.14
N SER A 30 -1.19 1.17 34.20
CA SER A 30 -0.13 2.02 34.72
C SER A 30 1.16 1.92 33.93
N ASP A 31 1.85 3.06 33.79
CA ASP A 31 3.23 3.12 33.33
C ASP A 31 4.16 2.32 34.24
N SER A 32 5.06 1.52 33.66
CA SER A 32 6.28 1.09 34.36
C SER A 32 7.48 1.13 33.43
N ASN A 33 8.44 1.98 33.81
CA ASN A 33 9.83 1.88 33.42
C ASN A 33 10.39 0.56 33.95
N SER A 34 10.98 -0.28 33.11
CA SER A 34 11.86 -1.33 33.62
C SER A 34 13.03 -1.64 32.67
N HIS A 35 14.17 -1.77 33.34
CA HIS A 35 15.49 -2.10 32.86
C HIS A 35 15.55 -3.50 32.22
N GLU A 36 16.60 -3.69 31.42
CA GLU A 36 17.04 -4.96 30.83
C GLU A 36 17.03 -6.10 31.84
N HIS A 37 16.25 -7.15 31.62
CA HIS A 37 16.60 -8.55 31.92
C HIS A 37 15.69 -9.50 31.11
N GLY A 38 16.31 -10.40 30.36
CA GLY A 38 15.63 -11.44 29.59
C GLY A 38 15.13 -12.57 30.48
N GLY A 39 13.87 -12.96 30.30
CA GLY A 39 13.25 -14.14 30.89
C GLY A 39 11.90 -14.47 30.24
N PRO A 40 11.54 -15.76 30.06
CA PRO A 40 10.38 -16.18 29.27
C PRO A 40 9.09 -16.12 30.11
N GLY A 41 8.23 -15.15 29.81
CA GLY A 41 6.99 -14.89 30.55
C GLY A 41 5.73 -15.34 29.82
N ASN A 42 4.98 -16.24 30.46
CA ASN A 42 3.63 -16.69 30.11
C ASN A 42 2.62 -15.53 29.94
N GLY A 43 1.91 -15.50 28.80
CA GLY A 43 0.44 -15.53 28.81
C GLY A 43 -0.41 -14.30 29.19
N GLY A 44 0.05 -13.06 29.04
CA GLY A 44 -0.84 -11.88 29.17
C GLY A 44 -1.89 -11.75 28.04
N ASN A 45 -2.84 -10.81 28.18
CA ASN A 45 -3.92 -10.48 27.20
C ASN A 45 -3.44 -10.24 25.75
N ASN A 46 -2.13 -10.06 25.55
CA ASN A 46 -1.50 -9.89 24.25
C ASN A 46 -1.17 -11.22 23.53
N ARG A 47 -1.42 -12.39 24.17
CA ARG A 47 -1.27 -13.78 23.66
C ARG A 47 -0.37 -13.88 22.43
N GLY A 48 0.94 -13.78 22.62
CA GLY A 48 1.93 -13.95 21.56
C GLY A 48 2.35 -12.69 20.80
N CYS A 49 1.53 -11.62 20.71
CA CYS A 49 1.94 -10.40 20.02
C CYS A 49 3.14 -9.72 20.70
N GLY A 50 4.21 -9.48 19.92
CA GLY A 50 5.43 -8.83 20.41
C GLY A 50 5.20 -7.39 20.93
N ARG A 51 6.19 -6.83 21.63
CA ARG A 51 6.09 -5.49 22.25
C ARG A 51 5.60 -4.42 21.26
N GLY A 52 4.60 -3.65 21.70
CA GLY A 52 3.96 -2.59 20.91
C GLY A 52 2.98 -3.06 19.83
N TRP A 53 2.86 -4.38 19.63
CA TRP A 53 1.77 -4.97 18.85
C TRP A 53 0.64 -5.35 19.76
N HIS A 54 -0.59 -5.21 19.28
CA HIS A 54 -1.79 -5.49 20.04
C HIS A 54 -2.60 -6.57 19.35
N ARG A 55 -3.13 -7.51 20.13
CA ARG A 55 -3.92 -8.62 19.62
C ARG A 55 -5.36 -8.22 19.30
N PHE A 56 -5.82 -8.62 18.12
CA PHE A 56 -7.18 -8.48 17.62
C PHE A 56 -7.70 -9.84 17.16
N ASN A 57 -8.91 -10.19 17.61
CA ASN A 57 -9.56 -11.44 17.22
C ASN A 57 -10.51 -11.17 16.05
N ARG A 58 -10.34 -11.94 14.97
CA ARG A 58 -11.25 -11.94 13.84
C ARG A 58 -11.77 -13.36 13.60
N PRO A 59 -12.85 -13.55 12.83
CA PRO A 59 -13.30 -14.90 12.45
C PRO A 59 -12.21 -15.75 11.78
N SER A 60 -11.27 -15.11 11.09
CA SER A 60 -10.14 -15.76 10.44
C SER A 60 -8.94 -16.05 11.37
N GLY A 61 -9.06 -15.80 12.68
CA GLY A 61 -8.01 -16.03 13.68
C GLY A 61 -7.50 -14.78 14.40
N GLY A 62 -6.45 -14.98 15.20
CA GLY A 62 -5.76 -13.94 15.96
C GLY A 62 -4.77 -13.15 15.10
N TRP A 63 -4.77 -11.83 15.26
CA TRP A 63 -3.93 -10.93 14.48
C TRP A 63 -3.25 -9.90 15.37
N CYS A 64 -1.98 -9.61 15.07
CA CYS A 64 -1.23 -8.58 15.76
C CYS A 64 -1.23 -7.31 14.92
N MET A 65 -1.70 -6.21 15.48
CA MET A 65 -1.76 -4.92 14.81
C MET A 65 -1.02 -3.84 15.59
N ARG A 66 -0.46 -2.87 14.85
CA ARG A 66 0.28 -1.75 15.42
C ARG A 66 0.16 -0.52 14.53
N VAL A 67 -0.03 0.64 15.14
CA VAL A 67 0.01 1.93 14.45
C VAL A 67 1.45 2.43 14.40
N PHE A 68 1.87 2.90 13.23
CA PHE A 68 3.17 3.53 13.03
C PHE A 68 2.98 5.00 12.65
N LYS A 69 3.89 5.85 13.15
CA LYS A 69 3.96 7.26 12.74
C LYS A 69 4.54 7.37 11.32
N GLY A 70 4.05 8.34 10.56
CA GLY A 70 4.61 8.73 9.27
C GLY A 70 3.62 9.52 8.43
N ASN A 71 4.10 10.64 7.87
CA ASN A 71 3.40 11.34 6.79
C ASN A 71 3.96 10.84 5.46
N VAL A 72 3.29 9.84 4.88
CA VAL A 72 3.78 9.08 3.72
C VAL A 72 2.63 8.78 2.77
N SER A 73 2.92 8.47 1.50
CA SER A 73 1.88 7.97 0.61
C SER A 73 1.31 6.62 1.10
N GLN A 74 0.10 6.25 0.70
CA GLN A 74 -0.49 4.96 1.08
C GLN A 74 0.37 3.79 0.57
N MET A 75 0.98 3.95 -0.60
CA MET A 75 1.89 2.98 -1.19
C MET A 75 3.19 2.84 -0.39
N GLU A 76 3.73 3.94 0.12
CA GLU A 76 4.91 3.90 0.99
C GLU A 76 4.60 3.27 2.35
N ALA A 77 3.43 3.58 2.92
CA ALA A 77 2.94 2.92 4.13
C ALA A 77 2.86 1.40 3.92
N GLU A 78 2.27 0.97 2.82
CA GLU A 78 2.21 -0.44 2.44
C GLU A 78 3.60 -1.08 2.27
N SER A 79 4.56 -0.37 1.66
CA SER A 79 5.96 -0.84 1.59
C SER A 79 6.60 -0.99 2.98
N ARG A 80 6.33 -0.06 3.90
CA ARG A 80 6.79 -0.14 5.30
C ARG A 80 6.18 -1.33 6.01
N CYS A 81 4.89 -1.62 5.80
CA CYS A 81 4.24 -2.82 6.34
C CYS A 81 4.97 -4.10 5.89
N ARG A 82 5.26 -4.23 4.59
CA ARG A 82 5.88 -5.45 4.05
C ARG A 82 7.27 -5.71 4.63
N ARG A 83 8.05 -4.65 4.88
CA ARG A 83 9.37 -4.77 5.55
C ARG A 83 9.26 -5.36 6.97
N GLU A 84 8.11 -5.21 7.63
CA GLU A 84 7.81 -5.76 8.95
C GLU A 84 7.15 -7.15 8.88
N GLY A 85 7.09 -7.78 7.69
CA GLY A 85 6.34 -9.01 7.47
C GLY A 85 4.83 -8.83 7.65
N ALA A 86 4.33 -7.61 7.41
CA ALA A 86 2.95 -7.19 7.65
C ALA A 86 2.31 -6.61 6.38
N ALA A 87 1.01 -6.34 6.44
CA ALA A 87 0.26 -5.57 5.45
C ALA A 87 -0.44 -4.37 6.11
N LEU A 88 -0.87 -3.37 5.33
CA LEU A 88 -1.85 -2.42 5.87
C LEU A 88 -3.12 -3.16 6.24
N SER A 89 -3.62 -2.93 7.45
CA SER A 89 -4.78 -3.65 7.95
C SER A 89 -6.08 -3.02 7.46
N GLY A 90 -7.09 -3.86 7.18
CA GLY A 90 -8.48 -3.42 7.20
C GLY A 90 -9.04 -3.33 8.62
N LEU A 91 -10.33 -3.01 8.75
CA LEU A 91 -11.07 -2.95 10.02
C LEU A 91 -12.33 -3.81 9.92
N LEU A 92 -12.59 -4.62 10.94
CA LEU A 92 -13.66 -5.60 10.96
C LEU A 92 -15.01 -4.98 11.35
N ASN A 93 -15.04 -4.13 12.38
CA ASN A 93 -16.27 -3.56 12.96
C ASN A 93 -15.97 -2.34 13.86
N GLU A 94 -17.03 -1.68 14.34
CA GLU A 94 -16.97 -0.49 15.19
C GLU A 94 -16.07 -0.65 16.43
N ASN A 95 -16.11 -1.81 17.10
CA ASN A 95 -15.27 -2.07 18.27
C ASN A 95 -13.78 -2.11 17.92
N GLU A 96 -13.41 -2.73 16.79
CA GLU A 96 -12.03 -2.72 16.29
C GLU A 96 -11.59 -1.30 15.91
N ILE A 97 -12.48 -0.49 15.31
CA ILE A 97 -12.21 0.91 14.99
C ILE A 97 -11.86 1.71 16.24
N GLY A 98 -12.69 1.65 17.29
CA GLY A 98 -12.46 2.39 18.54
C GLY A 98 -11.13 2.04 19.20
N ARG A 99 -10.79 0.74 19.25
CA ARG A 99 -9.50 0.27 19.77
C ARG A 99 -8.32 0.79 18.96
N VAL A 100 -8.38 0.68 17.63
CA VAL A 100 -7.34 1.16 16.72
C VAL A 100 -7.15 2.67 16.86
N ALA A 101 -8.22 3.45 16.92
CA ALA A 101 -8.16 4.89 17.09
C ALA A 101 -7.52 5.28 18.44
N GLY A 102 -7.83 4.57 19.52
CA GLY A 102 -7.15 4.73 20.80
C GLY A 102 -5.65 4.45 20.74
N HIS A 103 -5.24 3.38 20.04
CA HIS A 103 -3.81 3.10 19.79
C HIS A 103 -3.16 4.17 18.90
N ALA A 104 -3.87 4.71 17.92
CA ALA A 104 -3.40 5.80 17.09
C ALA A 104 -3.12 7.04 17.94
N LEU A 105 -4.07 7.48 18.77
CA LEU A 105 -3.88 8.66 19.64
C LEU A 105 -2.73 8.50 20.64
N ARG A 106 -2.52 7.31 21.18
CA ARG A 106 -1.34 7.02 22.02
C ARG A 106 -0.04 7.11 21.23
N THR A 107 -0.04 6.52 20.03
CA THR A 107 1.13 6.53 19.15
C THR A 107 1.45 7.96 18.72
N LEU A 108 0.47 8.74 18.27
CA LEU A 108 0.64 10.05 17.64
C LEU A 108 0.99 11.21 18.59
N ARG A 109 1.15 10.95 19.91
CA ARG A 109 1.52 12.00 20.88
C ARG A 109 2.73 12.84 20.42
N PRO A 110 2.72 14.17 20.67
CA PRO A 110 1.75 14.91 21.48
C PRO A 110 0.45 15.31 20.74
N LEU A 111 0.24 14.89 19.50
CA LEU A 111 -0.95 15.25 18.73
C LEU A 111 -2.24 14.72 19.39
N THR A 112 -3.31 15.51 19.31
CA THR A 112 -4.64 15.15 19.83
C THR A 112 -5.58 14.60 18.77
N SER A 113 -5.18 14.68 17.49
CA SER A 113 -5.88 14.09 16.36
C SER A 113 -4.95 13.78 15.19
N GLY A 114 -5.43 12.99 14.24
CA GLY A 114 -4.76 12.72 12.98
C GLY A 114 -5.35 11.52 12.26
N SER A 115 -5.12 11.46 10.95
CA SER A 115 -5.56 10.37 10.10
C SER A 115 -4.48 9.30 9.95
N ILE A 116 -4.89 8.03 9.83
CA ILE A 116 -3.97 6.92 9.54
C ILE A 116 -4.43 6.11 8.33
N TRP A 117 -3.48 5.63 7.51
CA TRP A 117 -3.80 4.74 6.39
C TRP A 117 -4.33 3.38 6.84
N LEU A 118 -5.30 2.89 6.07
CA LEU A 118 -5.82 1.52 6.13
C LEU A 118 -5.56 0.76 4.82
N GLY A 119 -5.65 -0.56 4.91
CA GLY A 119 -5.53 -1.48 3.79
C GLY A 119 -6.86 -1.66 3.05
N ALA A 120 -7.30 -0.62 2.33
CA ALA A 120 -8.48 -0.67 1.46
C ALA A 120 -8.24 0.05 0.13
N LYS A 121 -8.91 -0.42 -0.93
CA LYS A 121 -8.89 0.18 -2.25
C LYS A 121 -10.28 0.29 -2.82
N ARG A 122 -10.52 1.38 -3.56
CA ARG A 122 -11.77 1.60 -4.28
C ARG A 122 -11.93 0.50 -5.34
N THR A 123 -13.14 -0.01 -5.48
CA THR A 123 -13.44 -1.08 -6.44
C THR A 123 -13.34 -0.56 -7.87
N ALA A 124 -13.02 -1.44 -8.83
CA ALA A 124 -12.93 -1.05 -10.24
C ALA A 124 -14.23 -0.42 -10.75
N GLN A 125 -15.37 -0.99 -10.35
CA GLN A 125 -16.72 -0.50 -10.69
C GLN A 125 -16.98 0.92 -10.19
N CYS A 126 -16.41 1.30 -9.04
CA CYS A 126 -16.63 2.59 -8.41
C CYS A 126 -15.44 3.54 -8.53
N SER A 127 -14.41 3.17 -9.29
CA SER A 127 -13.16 3.92 -9.44
C SER A 127 -13.36 5.34 -9.95
N THR A 128 -14.30 5.54 -10.89
CA THR A 128 -14.63 6.85 -11.49
C THR A 128 -15.99 7.41 -11.07
N SER A 129 -16.65 6.78 -10.09
CA SER A 129 -18.05 7.11 -9.75
C SER A 129 -18.15 7.76 -8.37
N PRO A 130 -19.00 8.79 -8.18
CA PRO A 130 -19.43 9.22 -6.85
C PRO A 130 -20.33 8.15 -6.19
N ILE A 131 -20.75 8.42 -4.96
CA ILE A 131 -21.84 7.68 -4.32
C ILE A 131 -23.09 7.73 -5.20
N SER A 132 -23.68 6.57 -5.45
CA SER A 132 -24.89 6.37 -6.24
C SER A 132 -25.63 5.11 -5.78
N SER A 133 -26.75 4.78 -6.44
CA SER A 133 -27.43 3.49 -6.22
C SER A 133 -26.54 2.29 -6.56
N THR A 134 -25.57 2.46 -7.46
CA THR A 134 -24.61 1.44 -7.87
C THR A 134 -23.38 1.42 -6.96
N CYS A 135 -22.85 2.59 -6.61
CA CYS A 135 -21.68 2.76 -5.77
C CYS A 135 -22.09 3.28 -4.40
N THR A 136 -22.30 2.36 -3.47
CA THR A 136 -22.74 2.63 -2.12
C THR A 136 -21.55 2.72 -1.17
N PRO A 137 -21.70 3.27 0.04
CA PRO A 137 -20.66 3.24 1.06
C PRO A 137 -20.16 1.83 1.41
N LEU A 138 -20.97 0.79 1.20
CA LEU A 138 -20.63 -0.59 1.57
C LEU A 138 -19.94 -1.39 0.46
N ASN A 139 -20.01 -0.95 -0.80
CA ASN A 139 -19.44 -1.68 -1.95
C ASN A 139 -18.40 -0.87 -2.76
N SER A 140 -18.22 0.41 -2.45
CA SER A 140 -17.28 1.27 -3.18
C SER A 140 -15.82 0.91 -2.89
N PHE A 141 -15.54 0.23 -1.78
CA PHE A 141 -14.19 -0.19 -1.37
C PHE A 141 -14.17 -1.66 -0.99
N LEU A 142 -12.99 -2.27 -1.17
CA LEU A 142 -12.65 -3.59 -0.66
C LEU A 142 -11.40 -3.51 0.23
N TRP A 143 -11.35 -4.36 1.25
CA TRP A 143 -10.15 -4.55 2.05
C TRP A 143 -9.08 -5.28 1.24
N THR A 144 -7.82 -4.86 1.37
CA THR A 144 -6.68 -5.42 0.62
C THR A 144 -5.77 -6.28 1.48
N ASP A 145 -6.07 -6.44 2.77
CA ASP A 145 -5.23 -7.17 3.74
C ASP A 145 -5.45 -8.69 3.70
N GLY A 146 -6.27 -9.19 2.76
CA GLY A 146 -6.55 -10.61 2.52
C GLY A 146 -7.26 -11.33 3.67
N SER A 147 -7.70 -10.62 4.71
CA SER A 147 -8.10 -11.24 5.98
C SER A 147 -9.17 -10.49 6.75
N THR A 148 -9.42 -9.22 6.42
CA THR A 148 -10.67 -8.53 6.80
C THR A 148 -11.78 -8.99 5.87
N GLN A 149 -12.90 -9.40 6.44
CA GLN A 149 -14.06 -9.85 5.69
C GLN A 149 -15.27 -8.98 6.04
N GLY A 150 -16.21 -8.91 5.09
CA GLY A 150 -17.43 -8.11 5.24
C GLY A 150 -17.20 -6.60 5.14
N SER A 151 -18.28 -5.85 5.35
CA SER A 151 -18.31 -4.39 5.20
C SER A 151 -18.58 -3.65 6.52
N SER A 152 -18.72 -4.37 7.63
CA SER A 152 -19.09 -3.76 8.93
C SER A 152 -18.07 -2.76 9.48
N GLY A 153 -16.80 -2.83 9.06
CA GLY A 153 -15.79 -1.83 9.42
C GLY A 153 -15.75 -0.62 8.50
N PHE A 154 -16.53 -0.58 7.42
CA PHE A 154 -16.66 0.60 6.56
C PHE A 154 -17.61 1.64 7.18
N GLN A 155 -17.16 2.27 8.26
CA GLN A 155 -17.90 3.26 9.03
C GLN A 155 -17.48 4.67 8.60
N TRP A 156 -18.13 5.17 7.56
CA TRP A 156 -17.76 6.41 6.90
C TRP A 156 -18.23 7.67 7.63
N ASN A 157 -17.51 8.76 7.42
CA ASN A 157 -18.02 10.09 7.76
C ASN A 157 -19.24 10.44 6.88
N THR A 158 -19.99 11.45 7.32
CA THR A 158 -21.17 11.92 6.58
C THR A 158 -20.78 12.28 5.14
N LYS A 159 -21.54 11.73 4.17
CA LYS A 159 -21.31 11.86 2.71
C LYS A 159 -20.07 11.11 2.15
N GLN A 160 -19.36 10.33 2.95
CA GLN A 160 -18.24 9.50 2.48
C GLN A 160 -18.69 8.05 2.15
N PRO A 161 -18.03 7.35 1.21
CA PRO A 161 -16.88 7.78 0.41
C PRO A 161 -17.27 8.50 -0.90
N ASP A 162 -17.01 9.79 -1.01
CA ASP A 162 -17.57 10.66 -2.06
C ASP A 162 -16.89 10.56 -3.43
N ASN A 163 -15.67 10.03 -3.48
CA ASN A 163 -14.82 10.07 -4.67
C ASN A 163 -14.76 11.48 -5.28
N ASN A 164 -14.64 12.52 -4.49
CA ASN A 164 -14.45 13.89 -4.95
C ASN A 164 -13.07 14.10 -5.67
N TYR A 165 -12.72 15.36 -5.98
CA TYR A 165 -11.45 15.77 -6.60
C TYR A 165 -11.10 15.00 -7.88
N ALA A 166 -11.93 15.17 -8.92
CA ALA A 166 -11.76 14.49 -10.22
C ALA A 166 -11.71 12.96 -10.13
N LYS A 167 -12.34 12.37 -9.11
CA LYS A 167 -12.48 10.92 -8.93
C LYS A 167 -11.16 10.21 -8.63
N THR A 168 -10.30 10.86 -7.85
CA THR A 168 -8.93 10.38 -7.54
C THR A 168 -8.77 9.81 -6.13
N GLN A 169 -9.85 9.77 -5.34
CA GLN A 169 -9.81 9.30 -3.95
C GLN A 169 -9.96 7.78 -3.88
N GLN A 170 -8.84 7.09 -4.14
CA GLN A 170 -8.79 5.64 -4.28
C GLN A 170 -8.34 4.90 -3.00
N CYS A 171 -8.05 5.64 -1.92
CA CYS A 171 -7.50 5.11 -0.67
C CYS A 171 -8.33 5.53 0.55
N VAL A 172 -8.18 4.84 1.67
CA VAL A 172 -8.98 5.06 2.89
C VAL A 172 -8.09 5.43 4.06
N VAL A 173 -8.52 6.43 4.82
CA VAL A 173 -7.95 6.76 6.13
C VAL A 173 -8.98 6.60 7.25
N LEU A 174 -8.48 6.31 8.45
CA LEU A 174 -9.25 6.43 9.69
C LEU A 174 -8.86 7.72 10.40
N LEU A 175 -9.84 8.58 10.71
CA LEU A 175 -9.64 9.75 11.56
C LEU A 175 -9.70 9.36 13.04
N ALA A 176 -8.58 9.53 13.75
CA ALA A 176 -8.53 9.38 15.19
C ALA A 176 -8.45 10.77 15.85
N SER A 177 -9.29 11.03 16.85
CA SER A 177 -9.31 12.29 17.60
C SER A 177 -9.76 12.08 19.04
N ARG A 178 -9.18 12.86 19.98
CA ARG A 178 -9.67 12.95 21.36
C ARG A 178 -11.03 13.64 21.46
N SER A 179 -11.31 14.57 20.55
CA SER A 179 -12.63 15.17 20.42
C SER A 179 -13.54 14.24 19.62
N THR A 180 -14.80 14.12 20.03
CA THR A 180 -15.80 13.32 19.30
C THR A 180 -16.07 13.87 17.90
N VAL A 181 -15.91 15.19 17.73
CA VAL A 181 -16.09 15.91 16.48
C VAL A 181 -14.91 16.84 16.25
N ILE A 182 -14.46 16.93 15.00
CA ILE A 182 -13.58 17.97 14.48
C ILE A 182 -14.42 18.84 13.53
N GLN A 183 -14.38 20.15 13.73
CA GLN A 183 -14.99 21.10 12.81
C GLN A 183 -13.88 21.83 12.04
N ASP A 184 -13.90 21.65 10.72
CA ASP A 184 -13.18 22.52 9.79
C ASP A 184 -14.19 23.17 8.83
N GLN A 185 -13.94 23.14 7.53
CA GLN A 185 -14.98 23.48 6.54
C GLN A 185 -16.17 22.53 6.60
N TRP A 186 -16.00 21.35 7.20
CA TRP A 186 -17.03 20.33 7.40
C TRP A 186 -16.98 19.76 8.82
N THR A 187 -18.05 19.05 9.18
CA THR A 187 -18.12 18.31 10.45
C THR A 187 -17.61 16.90 10.24
N TRP A 188 -16.55 16.54 10.96
CA TRP A 188 -15.92 15.22 10.92
C TRP A 188 -16.07 14.54 12.26
N ASN A 189 -16.71 13.38 12.28
CA ASN A 189 -16.77 12.56 13.48
C ASN A 189 -15.46 11.79 13.64
N SER A 190 -14.95 11.72 14.86
CA SER A 190 -13.85 10.83 15.22
C SER A 190 -14.25 9.37 15.01
N ASN A 191 -13.27 8.50 14.79
CA ASN A 191 -13.47 7.07 14.57
C ASN A 191 -14.31 6.77 13.32
N ARG A 192 -14.22 7.62 12.30
CA ARG A 192 -14.90 7.44 11.02
C ARG A 192 -13.91 7.53 9.86
N LEU A 193 -14.27 6.85 8.79
CA LEU A 193 -13.46 6.74 7.59
C LEU A 193 -13.68 7.91 6.63
N ASP A 194 -12.68 8.15 5.82
CA ASP A 194 -12.70 9.09 4.71
C ASP A 194 -11.96 8.46 3.54
N ASP A 195 -12.46 8.62 2.31
CA ASP A 195 -11.67 8.29 1.14
C ASP A 195 -10.85 9.49 0.73
N VAL A 196 -9.62 9.25 0.33
CA VAL A 196 -8.66 10.30 -0.01
C VAL A 196 -7.79 9.86 -1.17
N ALA A 197 -7.13 10.81 -1.83
CA ALA A 197 -6.10 10.50 -2.81
C ALA A 197 -5.00 9.67 -2.12
N CYS A 198 -4.45 8.68 -2.82
CA CYS A 198 -3.45 7.78 -2.25
C CYS A 198 -2.08 8.45 -1.98
N VAL A 199 -1.94 9.71 -2.36
CA VAL A 199 -0.75 10.54 -2.19
C VAL A 199 -1.15 11.82 -1.48
N ASN A 200 -0.45 12.14 -0.39
CA ASN A 200 -0.58 13.39 0.37
C ASN A 200 -2.04 13.87 0.53
N PRO A 201 -2.85 13.19 1.37
CA PRO A 201 -4.24 13.55 1.54
C PRO A 201 -4.32 14.95 2.14
N GLY A 202 -4.88 15.89 1.38
CA GLY A 202 -5.13 17.25 1.85
C GLY A 202 -6.11 17.27 3.02
N GLY A 203 -6.32 18.45 3.62
CA GLY A 203 -7.24 18.63 4.74
C GLY A 203 -6.69 19.61 5.77
N SER A 204 -7.46 19.83 6.83
CA SER A 204 -7.01 20.61 7.99
C SER A 204 -5.89 19.90 8.74
N GLU A 205 -5.09 20.65 9.51
CA GLU A 205 -3.97 20.11 10.31
C GLU A 205 -4.43 19.00 11.29
N GLN A 206 -5.67 19.11 11.76
CA GLN A 206 -6.32 18.14 12.65
C GLN A 206 -6.66 16.81 11.95
N ARG A 207 -6.83 16.82 10.62
CA ARG A 207 -7.12 15.66 9.78
C ARG A 207 -5.93 15.17 8.96
N ALA A 208 -4.80 15.88 9.03
CA ALA A 208 -3.59 15.50 8.33
C ALA A 208 -3.22 14.04 8.59
N LEU A 209 -2.66 13.39 7.59
CA LEU A 209 -2.16 12.03 7.72
C LEU A 209 -0.91 12.00 8.62
N ARG A 210 -0.96 11.17 9.66
CA ARG A 210 0.11 11.04 10.66
C ARG A 210 0.66 9.64 10.81
N GLY A 211 0.03 8.63 10.20
CA GLY A 211 0.46 7.26 10.39
C GLY A 211 -0.28 6.25 9.52
N PHE A 212 -0.11 4.98 9.89
CA PHE A 212 -0.68 3.86 9.17
C PHE A 212 -0.76 2.62 10.07
N LEU A 213 -1.78 1.77 9.83
CA LEU A 213 -2.06 0.58 10.63
C LEU A 213 -1.48 -0.68 9.98
N LEU A 214 -0.54 -1.32 10.66
CA LEU A 214 0.05 -2.59 10.25
C LEU A 214 -0.70 -3.76 10.87
N LYS A 215 -0.69 -4.89 10.16
CA LYS A 215 -1.18 -6.17 10.63
C LYS A 215 -0.28 -7.32 10.19
N ARG A 216 -0.02 -8.27 11.09
CA ARG A 216 0.62 -9.56 10.81
C ARG A 216 -0.03 -10.71 11.58
N ASN A 217 0.18 -11.94 11.11
CA ASN A 217 -0.36 -13.14 11.75
C ASN A 217 0.38 -13.42 13.07
N GLU A 218 -0.35 -13.84 14.10
CA GLU A 218 0.21 -14.32 15.38
C GLU A 218 1.24 -15.44 15.15
N ASN A 219 1.02 -16.32 14.17
CA ASN A 219 1.92 -17.43 13.84
C ASN A 219 3.15 -17.02 13.02
N SER A 220 3.24 -15.77 12.57
CA SER A 220 4.44 -15.22 11.90
C SER A 220 5.48 -14.68 12.88
N LEU A 221 5.22 -14.81 14.19
CA LEU A 221 6.08 -14.36 15.27
C LEU A 221 7.11 -15.43 15.61
N THR A 222 8.13 -15.59 14.77
CA THR A 222 9.44 -15.97 15.32
C THR A 222 9.90 -14.80 16.20
N PRO A 223 10.28 -15.02 17.48
CA PRO A 223 10.71 -13.96 18.36
C PRO A 223 11.85 -13.15 17.74
N ALA A 224 11.72 -11.83 17.77
CA ALA A 224 12.84 -10.94 17.52
C ALA A 224 13.86 -11.16 18.65
N GLY A 225 14.90 -11.95 18.38
CA GLY A 225 16.06 -12.13 19.27
C GLY A 225 16.18 -13.51 19.92
N SER A 226 16.46 -14.54 19.12
CA SER A 226 17.34 -15.67 19.49
C SER A 226 17.52 -16.59 18.27
N TYR A 227 18.47 -16.25 17.39
CA TYR A 227 19.03 -17.22 16.47
C TYR A 227 19.88 -18.20 17.28
N ASN A 228 19.26 -19.25 17.81
CA ASN A 228 20.00 -20.42 18.28
C ASN A 228 20.08 -21.42 17.12
N TRP A 229 21.13 -21.25 16.33
CA TRP A 229 21.63 -22.25 15.41
C TRP A 229 22.26 -23.36 16.24
N PHE A 230 21.63 -24.52 16.45
CA PHE A 230 22.33 -25.82 16.61
C PHE A 230 21.34 -26.99 16.73
N SER A 231 21.64 -28.05 15.97
CA SER A 231 21.05 -29.40 15.93
C SER A 231 19.64 -29.51 15.33
N GLU A 232 19.39 -30.28 14.26
CA GLU A 232 19.96 -31.60 13.98
C GLU A 232 20.06 -31.89 12.47
N TYR A 233 21.24 -32.39 12.10
CA TYR A 233 21.61 -32.92 10.80
C TYR A 233 20.95 -34.29 10.56
N ARG A 234 20.65 -34.59 9.28
CA ARG A 234 21.20 -35.80 8.64
C ARG A 234 21.22 -35.67 7.12
N GLY A 235 22.44 -35.64 6.57
CA GLY A 235 22.73 -36.10 5.21
C GLY A 235 23.32 -35.07 4.25
N GLY A 236 24.65 -35.08 4.07
CA GLY A 236 25.30 -34.70 2.80
C GLY A 236 26.37 -33.61 2.85
N ARG A 237 27.65 -34.02 2.97
CA ARG A 237 28.90 -33.25 2.77
C ARG A 237 28.89 -32.41 1.47
N GLY A 238 29.16 -31.11 1.52
CA GLY A 238 30.46 -30.45 1.19
C GLY A 238 30.19 -29.45 0.04
N ASP A 239 30.64 -28.19 -0.04
CA ASP A 239 31.72 -27.43 0.58
C ASP A 239 31.32 -25.94 0.77
N ASN A 240 32.09 -25.25 1.63
CA ASN A 240 31.91 -23.90 2.15
C ASN A 240 31.82 -22.76 1.12
N GLY A 241 30.81 -21.90 1.28
CA GLY A 241 30.70 -20.60 0.62
C GLY A 241 29.56 -19.74 1.19
N ASN A 242 29.89 -18.94 2.19
CA ASN A 242 29.05 -17.93 2.87
C ASN A 242 28.15 -17.11 1.91
N SER A 243 26.82 -17.25 1.95
CA SER A 243 25.88 -16.21 1.50
C SER A 243 24.46 -16.35 2.08
N ASN A 244 23.85 -15.20 2.34
CA ASN A 244 22.56 -14.96 2.98
C ASN A 244 21.39 -15.82 2.46
N ASN A 245 20.60 -16.37 3.39
CA ASN A 245 19.38 -17.17 3.16
C ASN A 245 18.21 -16.43 2.46
N ASN A 246 18.38 -15.19 1.99
CA ASN A 246 17.33 -14.41 1.31
C ASN A 246 17.25 -14.66 -0.21
N ASN A 247 18.22 -15.35 -0.80
CA ASN A 247 18.32 -15.57 -2.25
C ASN A 247 18.15 -17.04 -2.69
N ARG A 248 17.63 -17.90 -1.81
CA ARG A 248 17.50 -19.34 -2.07
C ARG A 248 16.62 -19.59 -3.32
N GLY A 249 17.17 -20.23 -4.35
CA GLY A 249 16.53 -20.45 -5.65
C GLY A 249 17.00 -19.50 -6.77
N CYS A 250 17.58 -18.35 -6.42
CA CYS A 250 18.15 -17.45 -7.42
C CYS A 250 19.66 -17.64 -7.57
N GLU A 251 20.11 -17.69 -8.82
CA GLU A 251 21.54 -17.69 -9.18
C GLU A 251 22.27 -16.44 -8.60
N SER A 252 23.60 -16.54 -8.49
CA SER A 252 24.42 -15.41 -8.02
C SER A 252 24.19 -14.14 -8.84
N GLY A 253 24.01 -13.02 -8.14
CA GLY A 253 23.74 -11.71 -8.73
C GLY A 253 22.29 -11.48 -9.18
N TRP A 254 21.39 -12.44 -9.00
CA TRP A 254 19.95 -12.23 -9.15
C TRP A 254 19.31 -11.97 -7.79
N GLN A 255 18.34 -11.06 -7.72
CA GLN A 255 17.56 -10.78 -6.53
C GLN A 255 16.24 -11.54 -6.54
N ARG A 256 16.00 -12.32 -5.49
CA ARG A 256 14.73 -12.99 -5.27
C ARG A 256 13.63 -12.02 -4.79
N PHE A 257 12.46 -12.16 -5.38
CA PHE A 257 11.16 -11.62 -4.96
C PHE A 257 10.17 -12.77 -4.79
N ASN A 258 9.25 -12.64 -3.83
CA ASN A 258 8.14 -13.57 -3.69
C ASN A 258 6.90 -12.94 -4.31
N ARG A 259 6.42 -13.52 -5.41
CA ARG A 259 5.16 -13.13 -6.06
C ARG A 259 4.04 -14.08 -5.63
N PRO A 260 2.77 -13.71 -5.83
CA PRO A 260 1.65 -14.66 -5.65
C PRO A 260 1.79 -15.94 -6.47
N THR A 261 2.52 -15.87 -7.59
CA THR A 261 2.78 -17.01 -8.50
C THR A 261 4.01 -17.84 -8.12
N GLY A 262 4.77 -17.45 -7.10
CA GLY A 262 5.98 -18.15 -6.63
C GLY A 262 7.22 -17.27 -6.52
N GLY A 263 8.36 -17.91 -6.26
CA GLY A 263 9.66 -17.23 -6.24
C GLY A 263 10.05 -16.74 -7.63
N TYR A 264 10.60 -15.54 -7.71
CA TYR A 264 10.95 -14.89 -8.97
C TYR A 264 12.26 -14.11 -8.81
N CYS A 265 13.18 -14.28 -9.75
CA CYS A 265 14.51 -13.70 -9.72
C CYS A 265 14.60 -12.54 -10.70
N ILE A 266 15.06 -11.37 -10.25
CA ILE A 266 15.28 -10.19 -11.10
C ILE A 266 16.76 -9.80 -11.10
N LYS A 267 17.30 -9.46 -12.26
CA LYS A 267 18.65 -8.89 -12.41
C LYS A 267 18.64 -7.72 -13.37
N VAL A 268 19.28 -6.63 -12.98
CA VAL A 268 19.42 -5.42 -13.81
C VAL A 268 20.78 -5.44 -14.48
N TYR A 269 20.79 -5.13 -15.77
CA TYR A 269 21.99 -5.01 -16.59
C TYR A 269 22.10 -3.60 -17.12
N ARG A 270 23.33 -3.06 -17.14
CA ARG A 270 23.64 -1.83 -17.87
C ARG A 270 23.70 -2.13 -19.37
N GLY A 271 23.18 -1.23 -20.17
CA GLY A 271 23.31 -1.29 -21.63
C GLY A 271 22.39 -0.31 -22.34
N GLU A 272 22.91 0.31 -23.40
CA GLU A 272 22.16 1.19 -24.29
C GLU A 272 21.73 0.35 -25.50
N HIS A 273 20.52 -0.20 -25.43
CA HIS A 273 20.00 -1.18 -26.39
C HIS A 273 18.58 -0.82 -26.81
N THR A 274 18.16 -1.24 -28.00
CA THR A 274 16.73 -1.22 -28.37
C THR A 274 15.99 -2.15 -27.43
N GLN A 275 14.66 -2.01 -27.31
CA GLN A 275 13.89 -2.98 -26.52
C GLN A 275 14.02 -4.42 -27.05
N PRO A 276 13.96 -4.70 -28.36
CA PRO A 276 14.21 -6.05 -28.89
C PRO A 276 15.61 -6.59 -28.58
N GLN A 277 16.65 -5.75 -28.62
CA GLN A 277 18.01 -6.16 -28.27
C GLN A 277 18.13 -6.49 -26.77
N ALA A 278 17.50 -5.69 -25.90
CA ALA A 278 17.45 -5.96 -24.47
C ALA A 278 16.71 -7.27 -24.15
N GLU A 279 15.60 -7.54 -24.83
CA GLU A 279 14.86 -8.80 -24.72
C GLU A 279 15.71 -10.00 -25.15
N ALA A 280 16.41 -9.92 -26.29
CA ALA A 280 17.30 -10.99 -26.74
C ALA A 280 18.43 -11.28 -25.73
N ARG A 281 18.95 -10.25 -25.05
CA ARG A 281 19.97 -10.40 -23.99
C ARG A 281 19.41 -11.02 -22.71
N CYS A 282 18.15 -10.78 -22.36
CA CYS A 282 17.52 -11.52 -21.27
C CYS A 282 17.33 -12.99 -21.64
N GLN A 283 16.93 -13.27 -22.89
CA GLN A 283 16.73 -14.63 -23.39
C GLN A 283 18.03 -15.45 -23.38
N SER A 284 19.18 -14.83 -23.69
CA SER A 284 20.47 -15.51 -23.66
C SER A 284 20.91 -15.98 -22.26
N VAL A 285 20.27 -15.51 -21.19
CA VAL A 285 20.50 -15.95 -19.80
C VAL A 285 19.31 -16.71 -19.20
N GLY A 286 18.44 -17.24 -20.06
CA GLY A 286 17.26 -18.02 -19.67
C GLY A 286 16.17 -17.18 -18.99
N ALA A 287 16.10 -15.88 -19.29
CA ALA A 287 15.14 -14.94 -18.72
C ALA A 287 14.39 -14.17 -19.82
N LYS A 288 13.48 -13.28 -19.42
CA LYS A 288 12.82 -12.31 -20.30
C LYS A 288 12.97 -10.91 -19.70
N LEU A 289 12.71 -9.85 -20.46
CA LEU A 289 12.49 -8.55 -19.82
C LEU A 289 11.37 -8.71 -18.79
N THR A 290 11.63 -8.22 -17.59
CA THR A 290 10.76 -8.49 -16.45
C THR A 290 9.55 -7.57 -16.45
N GLY A 291 8.37 -8.12 -16.15
CA GLY A 291 7.28 -7.31 -15.63
C GLY A 291 7.47 -7.00 -14.16
N VAL A 292 6.73 -6.04 -13.64
CA VAL A 292 6.77 -5.67 -12.22
C VAL A 292 5.40 -5.78 -11.59
N VAL A 293 5.33 -6.32 -10.37
CA VAL A 293 4.07 -6.45 -9.61
C VAL A 293 3.94 -5.41 -8.49
N SER A 294 5.02 -4.67 -8.18
CA SER A 294 5.02 -3.75 -7.05
C SER A 294 6.02 -2.60 -7.19
N GLN A 295 5.76 -1.53 -6.42
CA GLN A 295 6.70 -0.43 -6.23
C GLN A 295 8.03 -0.88 -5.60
N GLU A 296 8.06 -1.99 -4.86
CA GLU A 296 9.28 -2.54 -4.26
C GLU A 296 10.23 -3.09 -5.32
N GLU A 297 9.71 -3.90 -6.24
CA GLU A 297 10.46 -4.36 -7.41
C GLU A 297 10.96 -3.17 -8.24
N ILE A 298 10.10 -2.17 -8.48
CA ILE A 298 10.49 -0.93 -9.16
C ILE A 298 11.62 -0.21 -8.43
N SER A 299 11.52 -0.04 -7.10
CA SER A 299 12.51 0.71 -6.32
C SER A 299 13.85 -0.01 -6.27
N TRP A 300 13.82 -1.35 -6.18
CA TRP A 300 15.01 -2.18 -6.26
C TRP A 300 15.63 -2.11 -7.66
N ILE A 301 14.84 -2.24 -8.74
CA ILE A 301 15.31 -2.13 -10.12
C ILE A 301 15.97 -0.75 -10.35
N THR A 302 15.32 0.33 -9.90
CA THR A 302 15.84 1.70 -9.96
C THR A 302 17.18 1.82 -9.23
N LYS A 303 17.26 1.36 -7.97
CA LYS A 303 18.49 1.41 -7.17
C LYS A 303 19.62 0.60 -7.82
N SER A 304 19.30 -0.59 -8.32
CA SER A 304 20.25 -1.46 -9.02
C SER A 304 20.77 -0.79 -10.29
N ALA A 305 19.90 -0.21 -11.11
CA ALA A 305 20.34 0.54 -12.30
C ALA A 305 21.23 1.73 -11.94
N LEU A 306 20.86 2.54 -10.95
CA LEU A 306 21.65 3.70 -10.50
C LEU A 306 23.03 3.32 -9.93
N SER A 307 23.19 2.09 -9.44
CA SER A 307 24.50 1.57 -9.02
C SER A 307 25.39 1.13 -10.18
N LEU A 308 24.80 0.85 -11.34
CA LEU A 308 25.50 0.39 -12.54
C LEU A 308 25.88 1.52 -13.49
N ILE A 309 25.19 2.66 -13.42
CA ILE A 309 25.41 3.82 -14.31
C ILE A 309 26.14 4.94 -13.56
N SER A 310 26.94 5.73 -14.29
CA SER A 310 27.61 6.92 -13.74
C SER A 310 26.69 8.15 -13.67
N GLN A 311 25.63 8.16 -14.46
CA GLN A 311 24.70 9.29 -14.54
C GLN A 311 23.80 9.38 -13.29
N SER A 312 23.27 10.58 -13.04
CA SER A 312 22.29 10.81 -11.99
C SER A 312 20.92 10.20 -12.28
N SER A 313 20.65 9.86 -13.55
CA SER A 313 19.41 9.25 -13.99
C SER A 313 19.54 8.49 -15.32
N GLY A 314 18.55 7.65 -15.61
CA GLY A 314 18.38 6.93 -16.86
C GLY A 314 17.12 6.09 -16.87
N SER A 315 16.73 5.65 -18.06
CA SER A 315 15.57 4.79 -18.29
C SER A 315 15.98 3.32 -18.41
N ILE A 316 15.10 2.45 -17.95
CA ILE A 316 15.32 1.00 -17.85
C ILE A 316 14.24 0.27 -18.65
N TRP A 317 14.61 -0.59 -19.58
CA TRP A 317 13.62 -1.42 -20.27
C TRP A 317 12.95 -2.43 -19.34
N LEU A 318 11.62 -2.50 -19.43
CA LEU A 318 10.78 -3.52 -18.79
C LEU A 318 10.01 -4.34 -19.84
N GLY A 319 9.54 -5.51 -19.43
CA GLY A 319 8.86 -6.48 -20.29
C GLY A 319 7.36 -6.22 -20.42
N ALA A 320 6.97 -5.12 -21.07
CA ALA A 320 5.58 -4.84 -21.41
C ALA A 320 5.39 -4.43 -22.86
N LYS A 321 4.24 -4.79 -23.44
CA LYS A 321 3.83 -4.40 -24.78
C LYS A 321 2.43 -3.82 -24.76
N ARG A 322 2.21 -2.85 -25.64
CA ARG A 322 0.89 -2.24 -25.85
C ARG A 322 -0.07 -3.30 -26.40
N THR A 323 -1.32 -3.28 -25.94
CA THR A 323 -2.33 -4.23 -26.39
C THR A 323 -2.76 -3.92 -27.83
N ASN A 324 -3.19 -4.94 -28.58
CA ASN A 324 -3.69 -4.75 -29.95
C ASN A 324 -4.86 -3.76 -30.00
N THR A 325 -5.72 -3.76 -28.97
CA THR A 325 -6.85 -2.82 -28.86
C THR A 325 -6.42 -1.37 -28.75
N CYS A 326 -5.24 -1.10 -28.18
CA CYS A 326 -4.76 0.23 -27.85
C CYS A 326 -3.50 0.64 -28.64
N ASN A 327 -3.06 -0.16 -29.61
CA ASN A 327 -1.82 0.06 -30.36
C ASN A 327 -1.82 1.38 -31.15
N SER A 328 -2.99 1.84 -31.59
CA SER A 328 -3.24 3.03 -32.40
C SER A 328 -4.18 4.00 -31.68
N SER A 329 -4.17 4.00 -30.34
CA SER A 329 -5.05 4.87 -29.55
C SER A 329 -4.28 5.56 -28.42
N PRO A 330 -4.57 6.86 -28.18
CA PRO A 330 -4.11 7.54 -26.97
C PRO A 330 -4.97 7.14 -25.77
N LEU A 331 -4.66 7.72 -24.61
CA LEU A 331 -5.50 7.59 -23.41
C LEU A 331 -6.95 8.02 -23.69
N SER A 332 -7.88 7.18 -23.28
CA SER A 332 -9.32 7.33 -23.47
C SER A 332 -10.09 6.48 -22.45
N SER A 333 -11.42 6.54 -22.49
CA SER A 333 -12.27 5.63 -21.71
C SER A 333 -12.08 4.16 -22.09
N LYS A 334 -11.64 3.87 -23.33
CA LYS A 334 -11.37 2.52 -23.82
C LYS A 334 -9.93 2.07 -23.51
N CYS A 335 -8.96 2.95 -23.74
CA CYS A 335 -7.53 2.70 -23.52
C CYS A 335 -7.05 3.52 -22.33
N THR A 336 -6.96 2.87 -21.19
CA THR A 336 -6.59 3.45 -19.90
C THR A 336 -5.15 3.10 -19.55
N SER A 337 -4.62 3.75 -18.51
CA SER A 337 -3.32 3.39 -17.92
C SER A 337 -3.24 1.95 -17.40
N MET A 338 -4.37 1.28 -17.18
CA MET A 338 -4.41 -0.05 -16.59
C MET A 338 -4.63 -1.17 -17.61
N ASN A 339 -5.06 -0.87 -18.83
CA ASN A 339 -5.36 -1.90 -19.86
C ASN A 339 -4.62 -1.68 -21.18
N SER A 340 -3.91 -0.56 -21.36
CA SER A 340 -3.21 -0.27 -22.60
C SER A 340 -1.99 -1.17 -22.80
N PHE A 341 -1.45 -1.77 -21.74
CA PHE A 341 -0.27 -2.64 -21.77
C PHE A 341 -0.51 -3.95 -21.05
N TYR A 342 0.21 -4.99 -21.48
CA TYR A 342 0.32 -6.28 -20.80
C TYR A 342 1.79 -6.67 -20.64
N TRP A 343 2.08 -7.45 -19.59
CA TRP A 343 3.42 -7.97 -19.34
C TRP A 343 3.76 -9.13 -20.28
N THR A 344 4.95 -9.12 -20.87
CA THR A 344 5.39 -10.12 -21.86
C THR A 344 6.09 -11.33 -21.26
N ASP A 345 6.47 -11.26 -19.98
CA ASP A 345 7.15 -12.37 -19.30
C ASP A 345 6.22 -13.56 -19.00
N ARG A 346 4.89 -13.38 -19.12
CA ARG A 346 3.81 -14.36 -18.87
C ARG A 346 3.75 -14.88 -17.43
N ILE A 347 4.53 -14.32 -16.50
CA ILE A 347 4.55 -14.70 -15.07
C ILE A 347 4.03 -13.54 -14.22
N THR A 348 4.28 -12.30 -14.64
CA THR A 348 3.74 -11.11 -14.01
C THR A 348 2.24 -11.02 -14.30
N ILE A 349 1.44 -11.07 -13.23
CA ILE A 349 -0.01 -10.96 -13.30
C ILE A 349 -0.48 -9.64 -12.71
N GLY A 350 -1.61 -9.14 -13.22
CA GLY A 350 -2.23 -7.91 -12.76
C GLY A 350 -1.49 -6.65 -13.18
N THR A 351 -1.99 -5.52 -12.69
CA THR A 351 -1.63 -4.17 -13.12
C THR A 351 -1.00 -3.35 -12.00
N SER A 352 -0.78 -3.94 -10.82
CA SER A 352 -0.29 -3.24 -9.63
C SER A 352 1.09 -2.59 -9.79
N GLY A 353 1.91 -3.08 -10.72
CA GLY A 353 3.20 -2.47 -11.08
C GLY A 353 3.13 -1.47 -12.23
N LEU A 354 1.96 -1.25 -12.84
CA LEU A 354 1.76 -0.22 -13.87
C LEU A 354 1.64 1.17 -13.25
N ILE A 355 2.76 1.69 -12.74
CA ILE A 355 2.82 2.97 -12.01
C ILE A 355 3.39 4.05 -12.94
N TRP A 356 2.51 4.67 -13.72
CA TRP A 356 2.87 5.60 -14.78
C TRP A 356 3.22 7.02 -14.30
N ASN A 357 4.04 7.72 -15.08
CA ASN A 357 4.18 9.16 -14.98
C ASN A 357 2.86 9.87 -15.31
N THR A 358 2.80 11.16 -14.98
CA THR A 358 1.64 12.00 -15.30
C THR A 358 1.33 11.91 -16.80
N ASN A 359 0.06 11.66 -17.12
CA ASN A 359 -0.47 11.49 -18.49
C ASN A 359 0.05 10.27 -19.28
N GLN A 360 0.77 9.34 -18.65
CA GLN A 360 1.25 8.12 -19.31
C GLN A 360 0.33 6.91 -19.06
N PRO A 361 0.26 5.93 -19.98
CA PRO A 361 0.95 5.89 -21.27
C PRO A 361 0.17 6.60 -22.39
N ASP A 362 0.76 7.60 -23.03
CA ASP A 362 0.04 8.54 -23.91
C ASP A 362 -0.06 8.08 -25.38
N ASN A 363 0.81 7.17 -25.83
CA ASN A 363 0.92 6.80 -27.25
C ASN A 363 1.12 7.99 -28.20
N SER A 364 1.93 8.96 -27.77
CA SER A 364 2.38 10.08 -28.60
C SER A 364 3.21 9.64 -29.83
N HIS A 365 3.72 10.62 -30.59
CA HIS A 365 4.53 10.42 -31.80
C HIS A 365 3.88 9.49 -32.84
N ALA A 366 2.69 9.87 -33.31
CA ALA A 366 1.90 9.08 -34.26
C ALA A 366 1.63 7.65 -33.79
N GLN A 367 1.44 7.45 -32.48
CA GLN A 367 1.01 6.19 -31.89
C GLN A 367 2.02 5.05 -32.06
N SER A 368 3.31 5.40 -31.96
CA SER A 368 4.43 4.47 -32.18
C SER A 368 5.06 3.95 -30.88
N GLN A 369 4.55 4.36 -29.71
CA GLN A 369 5.12 4.01 -28.40
C GLN A 369 4.56 2.69 -27.88
N GLN A 370 5.17 1.60 -28.33
CA GLN A 370 4.68 0.24 -28.08
C GLN A 370 5.40 -0.48 -26.92
N CYS A 371 6.37 0.16 -26.28
CA CYS A 371 7.23 -0.42 -25.24
C CYS A 371 7.27 0.44 -23.97
N VAL A 372 7.69 -0.15 -22.85
CA VAL A 372 7.70 0.52 -21.53
C VAL A 372 9.10 0.65 -20.97
N VAL A 373 9.37 1.81 -20.40
CA VAL A 373 10.57 2.07 -19.61
C VAL A 373 10.21 2.51 -18.21
N LEU A 374 11.11 2.22 -17.28
CA LEU A 374 11.09 2.74 -15.92
C LEU A 374 12.13 3.84 -15.77
N LEU A 375 11.72 5.01 -15.29
CA LEU A 375 12.64 6.10 -15.00
C LEU A 375 13.33 5.91 -13.65
N ALA A 376 14.65 5.78 -13.66
CA ALA A 376 15.50 5.76 -12.49
C ALA A 376 16.24 7.09 -12.33
N ALA A 377 16.16 7.69 -11.15
CA ALA A 377 16.85 8.95 -10.85
C ALA A 377 17.22 9.04 -9.37
N ARG A 378 18.35 9.69 -9.07
CA ARG A 378 18.79 10.02 -7.70
C ARG A 378 17.91 11.09 -7.05
N SER A 379 17.32 11.97 -7.85
CA SER A 379 16.28 12.92 -7.42
C SER A 379 14.89 12.28 -7.51
N THR A 380 13.94 12.79 -6.73
CA THR A 380 12.53 12.37 -6.82
C THR A 380 11.84 12.89 -8.08
N VAL A 381 12.34 14.01 -8.62
CA VAL A 381 11.83 14.69 -9.82
C VAL A 381 12.98 15.01 -10.76
N ILE A 382 12.74 14.86 -12.05
CA ILE A 382 13.56 15.39 -13.14
C ILE A 382 12.72 16.44 -13.85
N GLN A 383 13.29 17.63 -14.02
CA GLN A 383 12.73 18.65 -14.89
C GLN A 383 13.43 18.62 -16.24
N ASP A 384 12.65 18.49 -17.30
CA ASP A 384 13.09 18.79 -18.67
C ASP A 384 12.07 19.74 -19.34
N LYS A 385 11.55 19.40 -20.52
CA LYS A 385 10.37 20.05 -21.08
C LYS A 385 9.12 19.77 -20.23
N TRP A 386 9.14 18.68 -19.45
CA TRP A 386 8.07 18.22 -18.58
C TRP A 386 8.61 17.79 -17.21
N THR A 387 7.70 17.67 -16.25
CA THR A 387 8.00 17.13 -14.91
C THR A 387 7.90 15.60 -14.94
N TRP A 388 9.02 14.93 -14.68
CA TRP A 388 9.08 13.47 -14.59
C TRP A 388 9.40 13.02 -13.17
N TYR A 389 8.68 12.04 -12.66
CA TYR A 389 8.91 11.47 -11.34
C TYR A 389 9.75 10.20 -11.46
N SER A 390 10.76 10.07 -10.60
CA SER A 390 11.53 8.84 -10.46
C SER A 390 10.62 7.69 -10.01
N ASN A 391 10.99 6.46 -10.35
CA ASN A 391 10.21 5.26 -10.05
C ASN A 391 8.82 5.23 -10.73
N ARG A 392 8.72 5.80 -11.93
CA ARG A 392 7.50 5.82 -12.73
C ARG A 392 7.76 5.35 -14.15
N LEU A 393 6.72 4.75 -14.73
CA LEU A 393 6.73 4.22 -16.08
C LEU A 393 6.47 5.31 -17.12
N ASP A 394 6.98 5.07 -18.32
CA ASP A 394 6.69 5.82 -19.53
C ASP A 394 6.58 4.83 -20.69
N ASP A 395 5.70 5.09 -21.65
CA ASP A 395 5.74 4.35 -22.91
C ASP A 395 6.60 5.09 -23.93
N VAL A 396 7.36 4.32 -24.68
CA VAL A 396 8.30 4.83 -25.67
C VAL A 396 8.31 3.94 -26.90
N SER A 397 8.85 4.45 -28.01
CA SER A 397 9.10 3.61 -29.18
C SER A 397 10.10 2.52 -28.84
N CYS A 398 9.81 1.28 -29.25
CA CYS A 398 10.67 0.13 -28.99
C CYS A 398 12.05 0.25 -29.67
N GLY A 399 12.15 1.08 -30.71
CA GLY A 399 13.33 1.25 -31.54
C GLY A 399 14.32 2.29 -31.04
N LEU A 400 14.15 2.88 -29.85
CA LEU A 400 15.08 3.88 -29.30
C LEU A 400 16.37 3.23 -28.72
N PRO A 401 17.48 3.28 -29.47
CA PRO A 401 18.79 3.51 -28.84
C PRO A 401 19.79 4.24 -29.79
N SER A 402 19.35 5.31 -30.46
CA SER A 402 20.25 6.30 -31.10
C SER A 402 19.45 7.50 -31.58
N GLY A 403 19.45 8.58 -30.80
CA GLY A 403 18.80 9.85 -31.18
C GLY A 403 18.68 10.90 -30.07
N ASP A 404 18.76 10.51 -28.79
CA ASP A 404 18.66 11.43 -27.63
C ASP A 404 19.62 11.02 -26.49
N ASN A 405 20.85 10.65 -26.88
CA ASN A 405 21.73 9.76 -26.13
C ASN A 405 22.34 10.32 -24.83
N ASN A 406 22.04 11.55 -24.43
CA ASN A 406 22.60 12.13 -23.21
C ASN A 406 21.61 12.82 -22.28
N GLY A 407 20.32 12.76 -22.59
CA GLY A 407 19.29 13.31 -21.72
C GLY A 407 19.15 12.55 -20.39
N PRO A 408 18.49 13.17 -19.39
CA PRO A 408 18.25 12.54 -18.09
C PRO A 408 17.34 11.29 -18.18
N ARG A 409 16.64 11.10 -19.30
CA ARG A 409 15.73 9.97 -19.56
C ARG A 409 16.26 8.99 -20.61
N ALA A 410 17.52 9.14 -21.04
CA ALA A 410 18.15 8.23 -21.99
C ALA A 410 18.10 6.77 -21.47
N ILE A 411 17.98 5.81 -22.37
CA ILE A 411 18.03 4.38 -22.03
C ILE A 411 19.44 4.01 -21.59
N ARG A 412 19.58 3.43 -20.40
CA ARG A 412 20.90 3.06 -19.84
C ARG A 412 20.96 1.65 -19.27
N ALA A 413 19.81 1.00 -19.10
CA ALA A 413 19.75 -0.32 -18.50
C ALA A 413 18.50 -1.10 -18.97
N TYR A 414 18.46 -2.37 -18.62
CA TYR A 414 17.32 -3.25 -18.82
C TYR A 414 17.24 -4.26 -17.67
N ALA A 415 16.02 -4.66 -17.29
CA ALA A 415 15.81 -5.61 -16.19
C ALA A 415 15.28 -6.94 -16.72
N CYS A 416 15.99 -8.03 -16.41
CA CYS A 416 15.61 -9.38 -16.78
C CYS A 416 15.00 -10.11 -15.57
N GLY A 417 14.07 -11.02 -15.81
CA GLY A 417 13.48 -11.85 -14.77
C GLY A 417 13.12 -13.27 -15.23
N LYS A 418 13.17 -14.22 -14.29
CA LYS A 418 12.83 -15.63 -14.45
C LYS A 418 12.30 -16.22 -13.13
N GLY A 419 11.62 -17.37 -13.19
CA GLY A 419 11.23 -18.11 -11.97
C GLY A 419 12.46 -18.52 -11.15
N ALA A 420 12.29 -18.62 -9.83
CA ALA A 420 13.31 -19.07 -8.88
C ALA A 420 13.37 -20.59 -8.72
#